data_AF-A0A850KD35-F1
#
_entry.id   AF-A0A850KD35-F1
#
_cell.length_a   1.000
_cell.length_b   1.000
_cell.length_c   1.000
_cell.angle_alpha   90.00
_cell.angle_beta   90.00
_cell.angle_gamma   90.00
#
_symmetry.space_group_name_H-M   'P 1'
#
loop_
_entity.id
_entity.type
_entity.pdbx_description
1 polymer ?
#
loop_
_entity_poly.entity_id
_entity_poly.type
_entity_poly.pdbx_seq_one_letter_code
_entity_poly.pdbx_strand_id
1 'polypeptide(L)'
;MNMRLCTLLAFLATYTFASAQAQAPMVSDEIVAALDDHLVAIDTGFSGSKVLLFGATEGEGDVIIIVRGPSKQEVVRKKERIMGV
;
A
#
# COMPACT_ATOMS: atom_id res chain seq x y z
N MET A 1 -5.68 -14.88 -51.90
CA MET A 1 -5.18 -14.16 -50.70
C MET A 1 -6.31 -14.02 -49.65
N ASN A 2 -6.94 -15.11 -49.16
CA ASN A 2 -8.29 -14.92 -48.56
C ASN A 2 -8.63 -15.76 -47.32
N MET A 3 -8.07 -16.97 -47.12
CA MET A 3 -8.52 -17.86 -46.03
C MET A 3 -7.50 -18.06 -44.89
N ARG A 4 -6.19 -18.07 -45.21
CA ARG A 4 -5.12 -18.22 -44.19
C ARG A 4 -4.85 -16.93 -43.41
N LEU A 5 -5.07 -15.78 -44.04
CA LEU A 5 -4.90 -14.48 -43.38
C LEU A 5 -6.06 -14.18 -42.42
N CYS A 6 -7.30 -14.53 -42.78
CA CYS A 6 -8.46 -14.38 -41.90
C CYS A 6 -8.40 -15.32 -40.69
N THR A 7 -7.88 -16.54 -40.84
CA THR A 7 -7.72 -17.47 -39.71
C THR A 7 -6.63 -16.99 -38.75
N LEU A 8 -5.51 -16.47 -39.24
CA LEU A 8 -4.47 -15.88 -38.39
C LEU A 8 -4.95 -14.61 -37.66
N LEU A 9 -5.69 -13.73 -38.35
CA LEU A 9 -6.27 -12.54 -37.73
C LEU A 9 -7.34 -12.90 -36.68
N ALA A 10 -8.13 -13.95 -36.92
CA ALA A 10 -9.10 -14.44 -35.95
C ALA A 10 -8.42 -15.03 -34.70
N PHE A 11 -7.34 -15.80 -34.86
CA PHE A 11 -6.56 -16.31 -33.73
C PHE A 11 -5.86 -15.21 -32.94
N LEU A 12 -5.37 -14.17 -33.60
CA LEU A 12 -4.74 -13.03 -32.92
C LEU A 12 -5.79 -12.19 -32.15
N ALA A 13 -6.97 -12.01 -32.73
CA ALA A 13 -8.08 -11.29 -32.11
C ALA A 13 -8.67 -12.04 -30.90
N THR A 14 -8.71 -13.38 -30.91
CA THR A 14 -9.12 -14.15 -29.73
C THR A 14 -8.07 -14.12 -28.62
N TYR A 15 -6.78 -14.08 -28.97
CA TYR A 15 -5.70 -14.01 -27.99
C TYR A 15 -5.68 -12.66 -27.24
N THR A 16 -6.00 -11.55 -27.91
CA THR A 16 -6.06 -10.22 -27.28
C THR A 16 -7.29 -10.03 -26.40
N PHE A 17 -8.42 -10.67 -26.72
CA PHE A 17 -9.61 -10.63 -25.87
C PHE A 17 -9.43 -11.41 -24.55
N ALA A 18 -8.68 -12.52 -24.57
CA ALA A 18 -8.44 -13.34 -23.38
C ALA A 18 -7.57 -12.63 -22.33
N SER A 19 -6.62 -11.79 -22.73
CA SER A 19 -5.76 -11.05 -21.80
C SER A 19 -6.42 -9.81 -21.20
N ALA A 20 -7.48 -9.28 -21.80
CA ALA A 20 -8.18 -8.10 -21.31
C ALA A 20 -9.07 -8.34 -20.08
N GLN A 21 -9.40 -9.59 -19.77
CA GLN A 21 -10.28 -9.96 -18.64
C GLN A 21 -9.54 -10.25 -17.33
N ALA A 22 -8.22 -10.12 -17.28
CA ALA A 22 -7.42 -10.49 -16.11
C ALA A 22 -7.34 -9.41 -15.01
N GLN A 23 -7.82 -8.19 -15.26
CA GLN A 23 -7.91 -7.15 -14.23
C GLN A 23 -9.30 -7.16 -13.61
N ALA A 24 -9.58 -8.15 -12.76
CA ALA A 24 -10.64 -7.97 -11.77
C ALA A 24 -10.20 -6.88 -10.78
N PRO A 25 -11.05 -5.89 -10.47
CA PRO A 25 -10.74 -4.96 -9.40
C PRO A 25 -10.56 -5.75 -8.10
N MET A 26 -9.38 -5.67 -7.49
CA MET A 26 -9.20 -6.15 -6.13
C MET A 26 -10.06 -5.27 -5.21
N VAL A 27 -11.25 -5.76 -4.87
CA VAL A 27 -12.05 -5.22 -3.79
C VAL A 27 -11.39 -5.70 -2.51
N SER A 28 -10.50 -4.89 -1.94
CA SER A 28 -9.93 -5.14 -0.63
C SER A 28 -10.99 -4.75 0.41
N ASP A 29 -11.48 -5.72 1.19
CA ASP A 29 -12.20 -5.41 2.40
C ASP A 29 -11.25 -4.66 3.34
N GLU A 30 -11.66 -3.46 3.74
CA GLU A 30 -10.90 -2.64 4.65
C GLU A 30 -10.94 -3.28 6.04
N ILE A 31 -9.81 -3.84 6.48
CA ILE A 31 -9.69 -4.44 7.80
C ILE A 31 -9.90 -3.35 8.84
N VAL A 32 -10.94 -3.48 9.66
CA VAL A 32 -11.15 -2.64 10.84
C VAL A 32 -10.08 -2.99 11.86
N ALA A 33 -8.98 -2.25 11.82
CA ALA A 33 -7.86 -2.46 12.72
C ALA A 33 -7.80 -1.36 13.79
N ALA A 34 -7.76 -1.78 15.06
CA ALA A 34 -7.59 -0.87 16.19
C ALA A 34 -6.11 -0.87 16.62
N LEU A 35 -5.54 0.33 16.78
CA LEU A 35 -4.20 0.52 17.30
C LEU A 35 -4.28 0.78 18.80
N ASP A 36 -3.49 0.05 19.60
CA ASP A 36 -3.52 0.17 21.06
C ASP A 36 -3.03 1.55 21.54
N ASP A 37 -1.96 2.08 20.93
CA ASP A 37 -1.44 3.41 21.21
C ASP A 37 -1.67 4.33 20.00
N HIS A 38 -2.54 5.32 20.14
CA HIS A 38 -2.96 6.21 19.04
C HIS A 38 -1.91 7.29 18.69
N LEU A 39 -0.78 7.35 19.41
CA LEU A 39 0.26 8.36 19.20
C LEU A 39 1.66 7.81 19.48
N VAL A 40 2.49 7.69 18.43
CA VAL A 40 3.93 7.48 18.60
C VAL A 40 4.62 8.85 18.58
N ALA A 41 4.92 9.38 19.76
CA ALA A 41 5.69 10.62 19.88
C ALA A 41 7.15 10.39 19.46
N ILE A 42 7.62 11.11 18.45
CA ILE A 42 9.00 11.07 17.96
C ILE A 42 9.68 12.38 18.36
N ASP A 43 10.60 12.31 19.32
CA ASP A 43 11.43 13.43 19.76
C ASP A 43 12.93 13.08 19.66
N THR A 44 13.79 13.96 20.18
CA THR A 44 15.25 13.76 20.13
C THR A 44 15.77 12.61 21.00
N GLY A 45 14.95 12.09 21.91
CA GLY A 45 15.23 10.94 22.76
C GLY A 45 14.58 9.65 22.27
N PHE A 46 13.86 9.68 21.14
CA PHE A 46 13.14 8.53 20.62
C PHE A 46 14.08 7.38 20.25
N SER A 47 13.90 6.23 20.91
CA SER A 47 14.68 5.02 20.68
C SER A 47 13.89 3.91 19.95
N GLY A 48 12.71 4.23 19.43
CA GLY A 48 11.77 3.26 18.86
C GLY A 48 10.54 3.04 19.75
N SER A 49 9.45 2.55 19.14
CA SER A 49 8.23 2.15 19.85
C SER A 49 7.73 0.81 19.31
N LYS A 50 7.03 0.06 20.16
CA LYS A 50 6.37 -1.19 19.79
C LYS A 50 4.88 -0.92 19.63
N VAL A 51 4.36 -1.17 18.43
CA VAL A 51 2.94 -0.99 18.12
C VAL A 51 2.26 -2.36 18.08
N LEU A 52 1.08 -2.47 18.70
CA LEU A 52 0.24 -3.66 18.66
C LEU A 52 -1.02 -3.35 17.84
N LEU A 53 -1.28 -4.19 16.84
CA LEU A 53 -2.42 -4.07 15.93
C LEU A 53 -3.36 -5.25 16.15
N PHE A 54 -4.64 -4.97 16.34
CA PHE A 54 -5.70 -5.97 16.39
C PHE A 54 -6.61 -5.79 15.18
N GLY A 55 -7.01 -6.89 14.56
CA GLY A 55 -7.94 -6.89 13.44
C GLY A 55 -8.54 -8.28 13.21
N ALA A 56 -9.62 -8.32 12.44
CA ALA A 56 -10.27 -9.55 11.99
C ALA A 56 -10.60 -9.41 10.50
N THR A 57 -10.59 -10.53 9.77
CA THR A 57 -10.98 -10.63 8.37
C THR A 57 -11.93 -11.80 8.21
N GLU A 58 -12.90 -11.70 7.31
CA GLU A 58 -13.80 -12.79 6.96
C GLU A 58 -13.37 -13.41 5.62
N GLY A 59 -13.37 -14.75 5.53
CA GLY A 59 -13.02 -15.47 4.30
C GLY A 59 -11.53 -15.85 4.16
N GLU A 60 -11.21 -16.52 3.04
CA GLU A 60 -9.85 -16.95 2.69
C GLU A 60 -9.15 -15.89 1.82
N GLY A 61 -7.87 -15.63 2.08
CA GLY A 61 -7.06 -14.68 1.30
C GLY A 61 -5.80 -14.23 2.02
N ASP A 62 -5.00 -13.42 1.33
CA ASP A 62 -3.78 -12.81 1.89
C ASP A 62 -4.10 -11.50 2.62
N VAL A 63 -3.47 -11.30 3.77
CA VAL A 63 -3.58 -10.06 4.55
C VAL A 63 -2.31 -9.23 4.39
N ILE A 64 -2.47 -7.99 3.92
CA ILE A 64 -1.35 -7.05 3.70
C ILE A 64 -1.51 -5.87 4.67
N ILE A 65 -0.48 -5.62 5.49
CA ILE A 65 -0.43 -4.50 6.43
C ILE A 65 0.65 -3.52 5.98
N ILE A 66 0.27 -2.24 5.78
CA ILE A 66 1.19 -1.18 5.38
C ILE A 66 1.34 -0.20 6.54
N VAL A 67 2.54 -0.14 7.14
CA VAL A 67 2.89 0.88 8.13
C VAL A 67 3.63 2.01 7.41
N ARG A 68 3.08 3.22 7.45
CA ARG A 68 3.68 4.40 6.83
C ARG A 68 3.96 5.46 7.89
N GLY A 69 5.21 5.93 7.93
CA GLY A 69 5.59 7.10 8.72
C GLY A 69 5.07 8.42 8.12
N PRO A 70 5.37 9.56 8.75
CA PRO A 70 4.98 10.87 8.22
C PRO A 70 5.51 11.07 6.79
N SER A 71 4.62 11.43 5.86
CA SER A 71 4.97 11.73 4.46
C SER A 71 5.64 13.09 4.29
N LYS A 72 5.57 13.92 5.33
CA LYS A 72 6.13 15.26 5.37
C LYS A 72 7.60 15.23 5.75
N GLN A 73 8.38 16.05 5.06
CA GLN A 73 9.73 16.38 5.52
C GLN A 73 9.64 17.36 6.68
N GLU A 74 10.33 17.03 7.77
CA GLU A 74 10.47 17.93 8.91
C GLU A 74 11.85 18.58 8.90
N VAL A 75 11.90 19.89 9.14
CA VAL A 75 13.15 20.65 9.26
C VAL A 75 13.53 20.73 10.73
N VAL A 76 14.55 19.97 11.14
CA VAL A 76 15.08 20.01 12.50
C VAL A 76 16.22 21.04 12.57
N ARG A 77 16.18 21.92 13.58
CA ARG A 77 17.26 22.89 13.84
C ARG A 77 17.77 22.72 15.26
N LYS A 78 19.09 22.78 15.41
CA LYS A 78 19.72 22.88 16.73
C LYS A 78 19.59 24.33 17.22
N LYS A 79 18.98 24.54 18.39
CA LYS A 79 18.91 25.86 19.04
C LYS A 79 20.32 26.28 19.45
N GLU A 80 20.83 27.36 18.88
CA GLU A 80 22.05 28.03 19.36
C GLU A 80 21.73 28.94 20.54
N ARG A 81 22.63 29.00 21.53
CA ARG A 81 22.45 29.87 22.70
C ARG A 81 23.19 31.19 22.48
N ILE A 82 22.45 32.25 22.18
CA ILE A 82 23.02 33.57 21.87
C ILE A 82 22.84 34.56 23.04
N MET A 83 21.73 34.48 23.81
CA MET A 83 21.51 35.28 25.03
C MET A 83 20.67 34.52 26.08
N GLY A 84 21.22 33.46 26.70
CA GLY A 84 20.53 32.65 27.73
C GLY A 84 20.02 31.29 27.22
N VAL A 85 19.27 30.57 28.06
CA VAL A 85 18.69 29.23 27.76
C VAL A 85 17.66 29.29 26.64
#